data_AF-A0AAN7UHC9-F1
#
_entry.id   AF-A0AAN7UHC9-F1
#
_cell.length_a   1.000
_cell.length_b   1.000
_cell.length_c   1.000
_cell.angle_alpha   90.00
_cell.angle_beta   90.00
_cell.angle_gamma   90.00
#
_symmetry.space_group_name_H-M   'P 1'
#
loop_
_entity.id
_entity.type
_entity.pdbx_description
1 polymer ?
#
loop_
_entity_poly.entity_id
_entity_poly.type
_entity_poly.pdbx_seq_one_letter_code
_entity_poly.pdbx_strand_id
1 'polypeptide(L)'
;MDRDARFTGLKWRETGADSRKDASVGAQDKTHTLAYKLASAQSRKDAAEVIGQTIATKFATIFMLSANDIDLRQSLTQYGVDSLVAVELRNMLLLQAGADVSIFNVMQSSSLAALALDVAIKSKYLSAEAKAL
;
A
#
# COMPACT_ATOMS: atom_id res chain seq x y z
N MET A 1 -2.84 34.67 35.68
CA MET A 1 -2.51 33.89 34.46
C MET A 1 -2.73 32.44 34.80
N ASP A 2 -4.01 32.10 34.90
CA ASP A 2 -4.50 30.83 35.42
C ASP A 2 -4.41 29.76 34.33
N ARG A 3 -3.71 28.66 34.65
CA ARG A 3 -3.67 27.49 33.78
C ARG A 3 -4.98 26.71 33.97
N ASP A 4 -5.84 26.85 32.98
CA ASP A 4 -7.18 26.26 32.90
C ASP A 4 -7.12 24.71 32.98
N ALA A 5 -7.89 24.12 33.90
CA ALA A 5 -7.88 22.68 34.26
C ALA A 5 -8.58 21.78 33.22
N ARG A 6 -8.86 22.30 32.03
CA ARG A 6 -9.62 21.61 30.97
C ARG A 6 -8.87 20.50 30.24
N PHE A 7 -7.56 20.38 30.45
CA PHE A 7 -6.73 19.35 29.80
C PHE A 7 -6.34 18.19 30.73
N THR A 8 -6.89 18.13 31.94
CA THR A 8 -6.53 17.11 32.96
C THR A 8 -6.91 15.67 32.57
N GLY A 9 -7.70 15.49 31.51
CA GLY A 9 -8.12 14.18 30.99
C GLY A 9 -7.30 13.63 29.81
N LEU A 10 -6.35 14.39 29.25
CA LEU A 10 -5.53 13.88 28.15
C LEU A 10 -4.37 13.05 28.70
N LYS A 11 -4.65 11.77 28.94
CA LYS A 11 -3.62 10.77 29.23
C LYS A 11 -2.75 10.60 27.98
N TRP A 12 -1.64 11.33 27.95
CA TRP A 12 -0.55 11.09 26.99
C TRP A 12 -0.17 9.62 27.07
N ARG A 13 -0.39 8.89 25.98
CA ARG A 13 0.01 7.49 25.87
C ARG A 13 1.48 7.48 25.48
N GLU A 14 2.36 7.56 26.47
CA GLU A 14 3.74 7.10 26.34
C GLU A 14 3.69 5.60 26.02
N THR A 15 4.00 5.25 24.79
CA THR A 15 4.11 3.86 24.36
C THR A 15 5.46 3.33 24.82
N GLY A 16 5.48 2.70 26.00
CA GLY A 16 6.64 1.99 26.54
C GLY A 16 6.22 0.92 27.55
N ALA A 17 5.87 -0.25 27.01
CA ALA A 17 5.91 -1.59 27.62
C ALA A 17 5.28 -1.85 29.01
N ASP A 18 4.19 -2.62 29.05
CA ASP A 18 4.15 -3.85 29.85
C ASP A 18 3.11 -4.85 29.32
N SER A 19 3.40 -6.12 29.56
CA SER A 19 3.02 -7.29 28.78
C SER A 19 1.68 -7.90 29.18
N ARG A 20 0.82 -8.18 28.20
CA ARG A 20 -0.17 -9.26 28.29
C ARG A 20 -0.10 -10.11 27.03
N LYS A 21 0.16 -11.39 27.28
CA LYS A 21 0.29 -12.51 26.34
C LYS A 21 -0.84 -12.52 25.31
N ASP A 22 -0.48 -12.35 24.05
CA ASP A 22 -1.05 -13.09 22.92
C ASP A 22 0.06 -13.26 21.87
N ALA A 23 0.94 -14.23 22.13
CA ALA A 23 2.13 -14.51 21.33
C ALA A 23 1.84 -15.66 20.36
N SER A 24 1.02 -15.40 19.34
CA SER A 24 0.95 -16.26 18.15
C SER A 24 0.41 -15.60 16.86
N VAL A 25 0.57 -14.27 16.69
CA VAL A 25 0.17 -13.58 15.43
C VAL A 25 1.31 -12.76 14.79
N GLY A 26 2.56 -12.91 15.25
CA GLY A 26 3.67 -12.04 14.80
C GLY A 26 4.57 -12.60 13.70
N ALA A 27 4.53 -13.90 13.44
CA ALA A 27 5.47 -14.57 12.53
C ALA A 27 4.90 -14.87 11.14
N GLN A 28 3.60 -15.16 11.03
CA GLN A 28 2.95 -15.47 9.75
C GLN A 28 2.60 -14.21 8.94
N ASP A 29 2.34 -13.08 9.61
CA ASP A 29 1.92 -11.84 8.96
C ASP A 29 3.06 -11.17 8.17
N LYS A 30 4.29 -11.21 8.69
CA LYS A 30 5.47 -10.58 8.05
C LYS A 30 5.75 -11.17 6.67
N THR A 31 5.62 -12.49 6.52
CA THR A 31 5.83 -13.22 5.25
C THR A 31 4.74 -12.90 4.21
N HIS A 32 3.56 -12.44 4.63
CA HIS A 32 2.48 -12.11 3.72
C HIS A 32 2.41 -10.61 3.36
N THR A 33 3.17 -9.75 4.05
CA THR A 33 3.18 -8.30 3.74
C THR A 33 3.69 -8.04 2.33
N LEU A 34 3.12 -7.02 1.68
CA LEU A 34 3.57 -6.56 0.36
C LEU A 34 5.08 -6.24 0.37
N ALA A 35 5.58 -5.59 1.43
CA ALA A 35 6.99 -5.26 1.59
C ALA A 35 7.89 -6.52 1.54
N TYR A 36 7.49 -7.61 2.19
CA TYR A 36 8.25 -8.86 2.16
C TYR A 36 8.22 -9.52 0.77
N LYS A 37 7.05 -9.54 0.12
CA LYS A 37 6.92 -10.08 -1.25
C LYS A 37 7.78 -9.28 -2.23
N LEU A 38 7.81 -7.95 -2.11
CA LEU A 38 8.66 -7.08 -2.93
C LEU A 38 10.16 -7.28 -2.66
N ALA A 39 10.55 -7.50 -1.41
CA ALA A 39 11.94 -7.79 -1.06
C ALA A 39 12.42 -9.16 -1.61
N SER A 40 11.49 -10.07 -1.87
CA SER A 40 11.79 -11.40 -2.43
C SER A 40 11.68 -11.45 -3.95
N ALA A 41 11.20 -10.38 -4.60
CA ALA A 41 10.96 -10.34 -6.03
C ALA A 41 12.28 -10.29 -6.80
N GLN A 42 12.38 -11.07 -7.87
CA GLN A 42 13.63 -11.22 -8.63
C GLN A 42 13.76 -10.26 -9.81
N SER A 43 12.66 -9.62 -10.22
CA SER A 43 12.63 -8.67 -11.33
C SER A 43 11.58 -7.59 -11.10
N ARG A 44 11.67 -6.50 -11.86
CA ARG A 44 10.66 -5.44 -11.80
C ARG A 44 9.30 -5.93 -12.28
N LYS A 45 9.27 -6.90 -13.20
CA LYS A 45 8.03 -7.50 -13.72
C LYS A 45 7.33 -8.33 -12.65
N ASP A 46 8.07 -9.16 -11.94
CA ASP A 46 7.59 -9.96 -10.81
C ASP A 46 7.04 -9.05 -9.69
N ALA A 47 7.81 -8.01 -9.32
CA ALA A 47 7.35 -7.01 -8.37
C ALA A 47 6.07 -6.27 -8.84
N ALA A 48 5.99 -5.91 -10.12
CA ALA A 48 4.82 -5.27 -10.70
C ALA A 48 3.59 -6.19 -10.69
N GLU A 49 3.76 -7.49 -10.87
CA GLU A 49 2.66 -8.47 -10.79
C GLU A 49 2.08 -8.52 -9.36
N VAL A 50 2.96 -8.62 -8.35
CA VAL A 50 2.58 -8.62 -6.94
C VAL A 50 1.85 -7.32 -6.56
N ILE A 51 2.37 -6.17 -7.01
CA ILE A 51 1.72 -4.86 -6.77
C ILE A 51 0.38 -4.81 -7.50
N GLY A 52 0.30 -5.26 -8.74
CA GLY A 52 -0.92 -5.30 -9.54
C GLY A 52 -2.02 -6.11 -8.86
N GLN A 53 -1.71 -7.31 -8.37
CA GLN A 53 -2.63 -8.15 -7.60
C GLN A 53 -3.10 -7.45 -6.31
N THR A 54 -2.21 -6.71 -5.65
CA THR A 54 -2.56 -5.94 -4.45
C THR A 54 -3.50 -4.78 -4.77
N ILE A 55 -3.26 -4.06 -5.88
CA ILE A 55 -4.14 -3.02 -6.39
C ILE A 55 -5.52 -3.60 -6.74
N ALA A 56 -5.57 -4.72 -7.47
CA ALA A 56 -6.80 -5.41 -7.81
C ALA A 56 -7.59 -5.83 -6.56
N THR A 57 -6.91 -6.37 -5.55
CA THR A 57 -7.55 -6.74 -4.27
C THR A 57 -8.14 -5.52 -3.55
N LYS A 58 -7.43 -4.38 -3.56
CA LYS A 58 -7.94 -3.13 -2.98
C LYS A 58 -9.16 -2.63 -3.74
N PHE A 59 -9.17 -2.71 -5.06
CA PHE A 59 -10.31 -2.32 -5.90
C PHE A 59 -11.51 -3.22 -5.67
N ALA A 60 -11.31 -4.54 -5.70
CA ALA A 60 -12.32 -5.53 -5.36
C ALA A 60 -12.98 -5.25 -4.00
N THR A 61 -12.18 -4.85 -3.01
CA THR A 61 -12.69 -4.46 -1.68
C THR A 61 -13.53 -3.19 -1.72
N ILE A 62 -13.08 -2.15 -2.43
CA ILE A 62 -13.81 -0.86 -2.53
C ILE A 62 -15.12 -1.03 -3.30
N PHE A 63 -15.08 -1.75 -4.42
CA PHE A 63 -16.20 -1.90 -5.34
C PHE A 63 -17.08 -3.12 -5.02
N MET A 64 -16.75 -3.90 -3.98
CA MET A 64 -17.43 -5.14 -3.62
C MET A 64 -17.51 -6.14 -4.80
N LEU A 65 -16.42 -6.25 -5.57
CA LEU A 65 -16.27 -7.16 -6.70
C LEU A 65 -15.27 -8.29 -6.37
N SER A 66 -15.15 -9.28 -7.25
CA SER A 66 -14.04 -10.23 -7.17
C SER A 66 -12.75 -9.59 -7.68
N ALA A 67 -11.60 -9.95 -7.08
CA ALA A 67 -10.30 -9.53 -7.61
C ALA A 67 -10.05 -10.04 -9.05
N ASN A 68 -10.69 -11.15 -9.44
CA ASN A 68 -10.62 -11.68 -10.80
C ASN A 68 -11.43 -10.85 -11.81
N ASP A 69 -12.36 -10.01 -11.35
CA ASP A 69 -13.16 -9.14 -12.21
C ASP A 69 -12.44 -7.82 -12.51
N ILE A 70 -11.29 -7.56 -11.86
CA ILE A 70 -10.47 -6.37 -12.10
C ILE A 70 -9.48 -6.66 -13.24
N ASP A 71 -9.71 -6.05 -14.39
CA ASP A 71 -8.76 -6.03 -15.51
C ASP A 71 -7.65 -5.00 -15.28
N LEU A 72 -6.42 -5.49 -15.04
CA LEU A 72 -5.24 -4.64 -14.82
C LEU A 72 -4.84 -3.80 -16.05
N ARG A 73 -5.38 -4.10 -17.24
CA ARG A 73 -5.10 -3.33 -18.46
C ARG A 73 -5.91 -2.04 -18.56
N GLN A 74 -6.94 -1.89 -17.73
CA GLN A 74 -7.77 -0.69 -17.68
C GLN A 74 -7.14 0.39 -16.80
N SER A 75 -7.44 1.66 -17.10
CA SER A 75 -7.02 2.80 -16.26
C SER A 75 -7.89 2.91 -15.01
N LEU A 76 -7.41 3.65 -13.99
CA LEU A 76 -8.21 3.90 -12.78
C LEU A 76 -9.53 4.61 -13.13
N THR A 77 -9.48 5.58 -14.03
CA THR A 77 -10.63 6.38 -14.45
C THR A 77 -11.72 5.56 -15.13
N GLN A 78 -11.37 4.46 -15.81
CA GLN A 78 -12.36 3.55 -16.42
C GLN A 78 -13.20 2.79 -15.39
N TYR A 79 -12.66 2.57 -14.18
CA TYR A 79 -13.39 2.01 -13.05
C TYR A 79 -14.25 3.05 -12.30
N GLY A 80 -14.35 4.29 -12.82
CA GLY A 80 -15.09 5.36 -12.14
C GLY A 80 -14.42 5.83 -10.84
N VAL A 81 -13.13 5.54 -10.67
CA VAL A 81 -12.34 5.98 -9.51
C VAL A 81 -12.31 7.51 -9.44
N ASP A 82 -12.69 8.04 -8.28
CA ASP A 82 -12.62 9.46 -7.96
C ASP A 82 -11.30 9.83 -7.25
N SER A 83 -11.19 11.11 -6.87
CA SER A 83 -10.03 11.62 -6.15
C SER A 83 -9.83 10.98 -4.77
N LEU A 84 -10.88 10.54 -4.08
CA LEU A 84 -10.77 9.94 -2.75
C LEU A 84 -10.13 8.56 -2.84
N VAL A 85 -10.63 7.71 -3.74
CA VAL A 85 -10.07 6.37 -3.97
C VAL A 85 -8.63 6.47 -4.49
N ALA A 86 -8.32 7.45 -5.33
CA ALA A 86 -6.94 7.71 -5.77
C ALA A 86 -6.02 8.07 -4.60
N VAL A 87 -6.49 8.89 -3.64
CA VAL A 87 -5.72 9.24 -2.42
C VAL A 87 -5.51 8.03 -1.53
N GLU A 88 -6.54 7.19 -1.34
CA GLU A 88 -6.39 5.95 -0.59
C GLU A 88 -5.36 5.02 -1.23
N LEU A 89 -5.42 4.87 -2.57
CA LEU A 89 -4.48 4.03 -3.30
C LEU A 89 -3.05 4.55 -3.15
N ARG A 90 -2.83 5.85 -3.34
CA ARG A 90 -1.52 6.48 -3.11
C ARG A 90 -0.99 6.16 -1.70
N ASN A 91 -1.83 6.36 -0.68
CA ASN A 91 -1.42 6.15 0.70
C ASN A 91 -1.10 4.68 0.98
N MET A 92 -1.88 3.76 0.42
CA MET A 92 -1.62 2.32 0.52
C MET A 92 -0.30 1.95 -0.15
N LEU A 93 -0.01 2.47 -1.34
CA LEU A 93 1.26 2.22 -2.05
C LEU A 93 2.47 2.76 -1.27
N LEU A 94 2.33 3.93 -0.63
CA LEU A 94 3.38 4.48 0.22
C LEU A 94 3.63 3.60 1.46
N LEU A 95 2.57 3.15 2.12
CA LEU A 95 2.66 2.38 3.37
C LEU A 95 3.12 0.93 3.14
N GLN A 96 2.57 0.26 2.12
CA GLN A 96 2.77 -1.17 1.90
C GLN A 96 3.90 -1.47 0.90
N ALA A 97 4.01 -0.67 -0.17
CA ALA A 97 5.05 -0.84 -1.18
C ALA A 97 6.25 0.09 -0.95
N GLY A 98 6.17 1.03 -0.01
CA GLY A 98 7.25 1.96 0.27
C GLY A 98 7.59 2.85 -0.92
N ALA A 99 6.62 3.10 -1.80
CA ALA A 99 6.77 3.85 -3.04
C ALA A 99 6.03 5.19 -2.91
N ASP A 100 6.76 6.30 -2.95
CA ASP A 100 6.14 7.63 -3.01
C ASP A 100 5.79 7.99 -4.45
N VAL A 101 4.49 7.97 -4.74
CA VAL A 101 3.90 8.32 -6.03
C VAL A 101 3.04 9.56 -5.87
N SER A 102 3.14 10.48 -6.83
CA SER A 102 2.24 11.63 -6.89
C SER A 102 0.82 11.17 -7.19
N ILE A 103 -0.17 11.84 -6.62
CA ILE A 103 -1.59 11.60 -6.94
C ILE A 103 -1.87 11.78 -8.43
N PHE A 104 -1.18 12.72 -9.08
CA PHE A 104 -1.30 12.94 -10.53
C PHE A 104 -0.83 11.73 -11.32
N ASN A 105 0.28 11.10 -10.92
CA ASN A 105 0.77 9.88 -11.57
C ASN A 105 -0.23 8.74 -11.42
N VAL A 106 -0.83 8.59 -10.24
CA VAL A 106 -1.87 7.60 -9.98
C VAL A 106 -3.07 7.83 -10.91
N MET A 107 -3.58 9.05 -11.01
CA MET A 107 -4.75 9.37 -11.83
C MET A 107 -4.48 9.36 -13.34
N GLN A 108 -3.26 9.68 -13.78
CA GLN A 108 -2.87 9.73 -15.20
C GLN A 108 -2.28 8.41 -15.71
N SER A 109 -2.19 7.39 -14.85
CA SER A 109 -1.70 6.08 -15.24
C SER A 109 -2.56 5.49 -16.35
N SER A 110 -1.90 5.06 -17.43
CA SER A 110 -2.56 4.50 -18.61
C SER A 110 -3.29 3.18 -18.31
N SER A 111 -2.82 2.44 -17.31
CA SER A 111 -3.44 1.22 -16.80
C SER A 111 -3.00 0.94 -15.36
N LEU A 112 -3.73 0.08 -14.64
CA LEU A 112 -3.33 -0.41 -13.31
C LEU A 112 -1.99 -1.17 -13.39
N ALA A 113 -1.74 -1.90 -14.47
CA ALA A 113 -0.46 -2.58 -14.72
C ALA A 113 0.70 -1.59 -14.91
N ALA A 114 0.48 -0.50 -15.64
CA ALA A 114 1.48 0.55 -15.80
C ALA A 114 1.78 1.25 -14.46
N LEU A 115 0.75 1.54 -13.67
CA LEU A 115 0.92 2.07 -12.31
C LEU A 115 1.73 1.10 -11.44
N ALA A 116 1.43 -0.20 -11.49
CA ALA A 116 2.14 -1.21 -10.72
C ALA A 116 3.64 -1.27 -11.07
N LEU A 117 3.97 -1.13 -12.35
CA LEU A 117 5.36 -1.05 -12.82
C LEU A 117 6.07 0.20 -12.30
N ASP A 118 5.43 1.36 -12.38
CA ASP A 118 5.99 2.61 -11.86
C ASP A 118 6.23 2.54 -10.34
N VAL A 119 5.30 1.94 -9.61
CA VAL A 119 5.42 1.69 -8.17
C VAL A 119 6.59 0.74 -7.89
N ALA A 120 6.76 -0.34 -8.67
CA ALA A 120 7.87 -1.29 -8.49
C ALA A 120 9.23 -0.59 -8.60
N ILE A 121 9.39 0.30 -9.58
CA ILE A 121 10.62 1.08 -9.79
C ILE A 121 10.88 2.01 -8.59
N LYS A 122 9.83 2.65 -8.07
CA LYS A 122 9.88 3.60 -6.96
C LYS A 122 9.93 2.94 -5.58
N SER A 123 9.64 1.65 -5.48
CA SER A 123 9.61 0.93 -4.20
C SER A 123 10.99 0.90 -3.54
N LYS A 124 11.05 1.21 -2.24
CA LYS A 124 12.27 1.05 -1.45
C LYS A 124 12.58 -0.40 -1.04
N TYR A 125 11.63 -1.32 -1.21
CA TYR A 125 11.78 -2.71 -0.80
C TYR A 125 12.36 -3.60 -1.90
N LEU A 126 12.31 -3.15 -3.16
CA LEU A 126 12.90 -3.86 -4.30
C LEU A 126 14.39 -3.55 -4.42
N SER A 127 15.22 -4.57 -4.62
CA SER A 127 16.67 -4.40 -4.81
C SER A 127 17.00 -3.67 -6.12
N ALA A 128 18.16 -3.00 -6.17
CA ALA A 128 18.58 -2.25 -7.36
C ALA A 128 18.77 -3.15 -8.58
N GLU A 129 19.28 -4.37 -8.37
CA GLU A 129 19.43 -5.40 -9.39
C GLU A 129 18.08 -5.88 -9.93
N ALA A 130 17.10 -6.14 -9.07
CA ALA A 130 15.76 -6.53 -9.51
C ALA A 130 15.05 -5.40 -10.29
N LYS A 131 15.30 -4.13 -9.95
CA LYS A 131 14.77 -2.97 -10.70
C LYS A 131 15.31 -2.88 -12.13
N ALA A 132 16.51 -3.39 -12.38
CA ALA A 132 17.17 -3.32 -13.68
C ALA A 132 16.70 -4.41 -14.66
N LEU A 133 16.04 -5.46 -14.17
CA LEU A 133 15.52 -6.61 -14.92
C LEU A 133 14.04 -6.42 -15.24
#